data_AF-A0A945ZCN8-F1
#
_entry.id   AF-A0A945ZCN8-F1
#
_cell.length_a   1.000
_cell.length_b   1.000
_cell.length_c   1.000
_cell.angle_alpha   90.00
_cell.angle_beta   90.00
_cell.angle_gamma   90.00
#
_symmetry.space_group_name_H-M   'P 1'
#
loop_
_entity.id
_entity.type
_entity.pdbx_description
1 polymer ?
#
loop_
_entity_poly.entity_id
_entity_poly.type
_entity_poly.pdbx_seq_one_letter_code
_entity_poly.pdbx_strand_id
1 'polypeptide(L)'
;MGLLQYQFLLDNIRFIIMTFIRGPVCRGQVALNVIDDHFFVVFLDPDYDLSVTDPGYLEQAKALIKVPELSASPLTLPQRWNKYYRSHRSYLAFREKSYFEDDPKGKKVTMDAFWPGNTINPTGHLTIFRHFDSASVVKGFVGRTPKKLWVLDYPILERIYYNLVANYDVFGNVTHQLLTRLSMDYMRMEAEDLALTFMPKDRRQTVRDSWYAGTEGQLALYLAHALPERQRRSAIRYVSGDAPRELMERLRKSSNQPAGQLDNTVPLARLSRSKGGFAKWMPDLALLKVEGVEKAEVYTLIRNKAHTNVSFMFGEDLRRLPDQDTMTVVEGFIGNYPNFFFRVSAGDLTRFVGELEAVVDQSGFGRVVEIYGVRRSSSEFWGLSDWFNDRLAATNPIEAGVLDLSRYGNY
;
A
#
# COMPACT_ATOMS: atom_id res chain seq x y z
N MET A 1 16.42 -11.23 -22.14
CA MET A 1 14.94 -11.21 -22.13
C MET A 1 14.41 -10.50 -20.88
N GLY A 2 14.90 -10.85 -19.67
CA GLY A 2 14.46 -10.22 -18.40
C GLY A 2 14.57 -8.70 -18.32
N LEU A 3 15.67 -8.08 -18.81
CA LEU A 3 15.84 -6.62 -18.74
C LEU A 3 14.72 -5.83 -19.44
N LEU A 4 14.37 -6.21 -20.68
CA LEU A 4 13.32 -5.53 -21.45
C LEU A 4 11.95 -5.70 -20.81
N GLN A 5 11.68 -6.89 -20.25
CA GLN A 5 10.42 -7.17 -19.56
C GLN A 5 10.30 -6.34 -18.27
N TYR A 6 11.37 -6.29 -17.46
CA TYR A 6 11.34 -5.50 -16.23
C TYR A 6 11.24 -4.01 -16.52
N GLN A 7 11.99 -3.51 -17.51
CA GLN A 7 11.93 -2.10 -17.91
C GLN A 7 10.52 -1.70 -18.35
N PHE A 8 9.84 -2.53 -19.15
CA PHE A 8 8.45 -2.29 -19.54
C PHE A 8 7.51 -2.17 -18.33
N LEU A 9 7.68 -3.05 -17.33
CA LEU A 9 6.90 -2.99 -16.10
C LEU A 9 7.19 -1.71 -15.30
N LEU A 10 8.46 -1.33 -15.16
CA LEU A 10 8.89 -0.13 -14.43
C LEU A 10 8.41 1.17 -15.09
N ASP A 11 8.46 1.24 -16.41
CA ASP A 11 7.95 2.36 -17.21
C ASP A 11 6.44 2.58 -17.02
N ASN A 12 5.71 1.50 -16.75
CA ASN A 12 4.25 1.51 -16.63
C ASN A 12 3.77 1.19 -15.21
N ILE A 13 4.65 1.28 -14.21
CA ILE A 13 4.46 0.58 -12.93
C ILE A 13 3.21 0.99 -12.16
N ARG A 14 2.85 2.28 -12.19
CA ARG A 14 1.60 2.74 -11.55
C ARG A 14 0.39 2.09 -12.23
N PHE A 15 0.38 2.05 -13.56
CA PHE A 15 -0.70 1.41 -14.31
C PHE A 15 -0.77 -0.09 -14.00
N ILE A 16 0.37 -0.79 -14.03
CA ILE A 16 0.45 -2.21 -13.71
C ILE A 16 -0.08 -2.50 -12.31
N ILE A 17 0.36 -1.78 -11.27
CA ILE A 17 -0.15 -1.99 -9.91
C ILE A 17 -1.63 -1.62 -9.79
N MET A 18 -2.09 -0.60 -10.51
CA MET A 18 -3.51 -0.25 -10.55
C MET A 18 -4.37 -1.37 -11.14
N THR A 19 -3.86 -2.18 -12.08
CA THR A 19 -4.60 -3.35 -12.56
C THR A 19 -4.81 -4.41 -11.47
N PHE A 20 -3.88 -4.50 -10.50
CA PHE A 20 -4.03 -5.38 -9.33
C PHE A 20 -5.15 -4.86 -8.44
N ILE A 21 -5.07 -3.57 -8.10
CA ILE A 21 -5.91 -2.92 -7.10
C ILE A 21 -7.35 -2.71 -7.58
N ARG A 22 -7.54 -2.33 -8.85
CA ARG A 22 -8.87 -2.14 -9.45
C ARG A 22 -9.41 -3.41 -10.11
N GLY A 23 -8.61 -4.48 -10.17
CA GLY A 23 -8.99 -5.76 -10.74
C GLY A 23 -10.08 -6.46 -9.92
N PRO A 24 -10.78 -7.44 -10.52
CA PRO A 24 -11.83 -8.21 -9.84
C PRO A 24 -11.33 -8.95 -8.60
N VAL A 25 -10.02 -9.25 -8.53
CA VAL A 25 -9.36 -9.89 -7.39
C VAL A 25 -9.32 -9.03 -6.12
N CYS A 26 -9.32 -7.70 -6.26
CA CYS A 26 -9.21 -6.76 -5.14
C CYS A 26 -10.56 -6.14 -4.75
N ARG A 27 -11.67 -6.82 -5.05
CA ARG A 27 -13.01 -6.42 -4.60
C ARG A 27 -13.38 -7.07 -3.29
N GLY A 28 -13.70 -6.25 -2.28
CA GLY A 28 -14.16 -6.72 -0.98
C GLY A 28 -13.04 -6.83 0.05
N GLN A 29 -13.45 -6.79 1.32
CA GLN A 29 -12.54 -6.73 2.47
C GLN A 29 -11.59 -7.94 2.54
N VAL A 30 -12.06 -9.15 2.25
CA VAL A 30 -11.27 -10.40 2.27
C VAL A 30 -10.01 -10.31 1.38
N ALA A 31 -10.14 -9.70 0.21
CA ALA A 31 -9.04 -9.53 -0.72
C ALA A 31 -8.02 -8.49 -0.24
N LEU A 32 -8.51 -7.39 0.33
CA LEU A 32 -7.68 -6.26 0.75
C LEU A 32 -7.16 -6.38 2.18
N ASN A 33 -7.64 -7.32 2.98
CA ASN A 33 -7.08 -7.73 4.28
C ASN A 33 -5.69 -8.40 4.16
N VAL A 34 -4.97 -8.17 3.07
CA VAL A 34 -3.59 -8.58 2.84
C VAL A 34 -2.62 -7.41 2.95
N ILE A 35 -3.08 -6.17 2.92
CA ILE A 35 -2.21 -4.98 2.91
C ILE A 35 -2.54 -4.04 4.07
N ASP A 36 -1.54 -3.29 4.53
CA ASP A 36 -1.74 -2.18 5.45
C ASP A 36 -2.43 -1.00 4.75
N ASP A 37 -3.11 -0.14 5.52
CA ASP A 37 -3.83 1.01 4.97
C ASP A 37 -2.96 2.07 4.33
N HIS A 38 -1.68 2.11 4.69
CA HIS A 38 -0.72 3.05 4.15
C HIS A 38 0.68 2.44 4.18
N PHE A 39 1.28 2.28 3.00
CA PHE A 39 2.65 1.81 2.85
C PHE A 39 3.29 2.37 1.58
N PHE A 40 4.62 2.41 1.58
CA PHE A 40 5.41 2.80 0.44
C PHE A 40 5.85 1.58 -0.35
N VAL A 41 5.95 1.74 -1.67
CA VAL A 41 6.45 0.72 -2.59
C VAL A 41 7.59 1.34 -3.40
N VAL A 42 8.73 0.66 -3.40
CA VAL A 42 9.90 0.99 -4.23
C VAL A 42 10.34 -0.27 -4.99
N PHE A 43 11.17 -0.08 -5.99
CA PHE A 43 11.59 -1.15 -6.90
C PHE A 43 13.10 -1.36 -6.80
N LEU A 44 13.53 -2.61 -6.91
CA LEU A 44 14.95 -2.91 -7.04
C LEU A 44 15.42 -2.43 -8.41
N ASP A 45 16.55 -1.74 -8.47
CA ASP A 45 17.11 -1.32 -9.75
C ASP A 45 17.52 -2.55 -10.58
N PRO A 46 17.20 -2.61 -11.89
CA PRO A 46 17.57 -3.73 -12.75
C PRO A 46 19.05 -4.11 -12.70
N ASP A 47 19.96 -3.16 -12.48
CA ASP A 47 21.40 -3.40 -12.36
C ASP A 47 21.79 -4.13 -11.06
N TYR A 48 20.87 -4.20 -10.10
CA TYR A 48 21.04 -4.83 -8.80
C TYR A 48 20.17 -6.09 -8.63
N ASP A 49 19.38 -6.46 -9.64
CA ASP A 49 18.54 -7.65 -9.66
C ASP A 49 19.24 -8.81 -10.39
N LEU A 50 19.57 -9.90 -9.68
CA LEU A 50 20.17 -11.09 -10.29
C LEU A 50 19.27 -11.76 -11.32
N SER A 51 17.95 -11.62 -11.21
CA SER A 51 17.03 -12.15 -12.22
C SER A 51 17.15 -11.43 -13.57
N VAL A 52 17.75 -10.25 -13.57
CA VAL A 52 18.01 -9.44 -14.78
C VAL A 52 19.47 -9.54 -15.20
N THR A 53 20.40 -9.45 -14.24
CA THR A 53 21.84 -9.38 -14.50
C THR A 53 22.50 -10.73 -14.72
N ASP A 54 21.97 -11.82 -14.15
CA ASP A 54 22.45 -13.19 -14.37
C ASP A 54 21.51 -13.96 -15.33
N PRO A 55 21.94 -14.26 -16.57
CA PRO A 55 21.15 -15.02 -17.54
C PRO A 55 20.72 -16.41 -17.05
N GLY A 56 21.49 -17.02 -16.14
CA GLY A 56 21.21 -18.35 -15.58
C GLY A 56 20.23 -18.34 -14.41
N TYR A 57 19.94 -17.18 -13.83
CA TYR A 57 19.11 -17.08 -12.63
C TYR A 57 17.66 -17.48 -12.90
N LEU A 58 17.04 -16.92 -13.95
CA LEU A 58 15.63 -17.18 -14.25
C LEU A 58 15.37 -18.63 -14.68
N GLU A 59 16.31 -19.25 -15.39
CA GLU A 59 16.18 -20.66 -15.79
C GLU A 59 16.16 -21.60 -14.57
N GLN A 60 17.01 -21.33 -13.57
CA GLN A 60 16.99 -22.08 -12.31
C GLN A 60 15.76 -21.73 -11.47
N ALA A 61 15.41 -20.45 -11.37
CA ALA A 61 14.24 -19.98 -10.62
C ALA A 61 12.93 -20.56 -11.14
N LYS A 62 12.76 -20.70 -12.47
CA LYS A 62 11.55 -21.23 -13.11
C LYS A 62 11.18 -22.64 -12.65
N ALA A 63 12.17 -23.47 -12.33
CA ALA A 63 11.91 -24.81 -11.78
C ALA A 63 11.29 -24.75 -10.37
N LEU A 64 11.58 -23.68 -9.62
CA LEU A 64 11.21 -23.49 -8.21
C LEU A 64 9.97 -22.61 -8.02
N ILE A 65 9.70 -21.70 -8.95
CA ILE A 65 8.51 -20.84 -8.91
C ILE A 65 7.31 -21.64 -9.44
N LYS A 66 6.27 -21.73 -8.62
CA LYS A 66 4.96 -22.24 -9.03
C LYS A 66 3.94 -21.12 -8.88
N VAL A 67 3.02 -21.03 -9.82
CA VAL A 67 1.84 -20.16 -9.70
C VAL A 67 0.66 -20.99 -9.17
N PRO A 68 -0.31 -20.38 -8.49
CA PRO A 68 -1.50 -21.08 -8.03
C PRO A 68 -2.26 -21.71 -9.20
N GLU A 69 -2.41 -23.02 -9.17
CA GLU A 69 -3.18 -23.75 -10.19
C GLU A 69 -4.68 -23.63 -9.88
N LEU A 70 -5.52 -23.44 -10.91
CA LEU A 70 -6.98 -23.51 -10.79
C LEU A 70 -7.40 -24.83 -10.14
N SER A 71 -8.23 -24.74 -9.10
CA SER A 71 -8.74 -25.90 -8.37
C SER A 71 -10.22 -26.08 -8.63
N ALA A 72 -10.62 -27.27 -9.06
CA ALA A 72 -12.03 -27.63 -9.22
C ALA A 72 -12.71 -28.05 -7.90
N SER A 73 -11.95 -28.33 -6.83
CA SER A 73 -12.51 -28.87 -5.57
C SER A 73 -11.82 -28.33 -4.31
N PRO A 74 -12.60 -27.91 -3.29
CA PRO A 74 -12.10 -27.52 -1.97
C PRO A 74 -11.29 -28.59 -1.25
N LEU A 75 -11.56 -29.88 -1.51
CA LEU A 75 -10.87 -31.00 -0.86
C LEU A 75 -9.38 -31.06 -1.20
N THR A 76 -8.97 -30.48 -2.33
CA THR A 76 -7.58 -30.48 -2.78
C THR A 76 -6.76 -29.30 -2.25
N LEU A 77 -7.40 -28.37 -1.53
CA LEU A 77 -6.79 -27.15 -1.03
C LEU A 77 -5.53 -27.41 -0.16
N PRO A 78 -5.54 -28.31 0.85
CA PRO A 78 -4.36 -28.51 1.70
C PRO A 78 -3.16 -29.05 0.93
N GLN A 79 -3.40 -29.97 0.00
CA GLN A 79 -2.36 -30.57 -0.83
C GLN A 79 -1.75 -29.53 -1.80
N ARG A 80 -2.61 -28.74 -2.47
CA ARG A 80 -2.18 -27.68 -3.40
C ARG A 80 -1.42 -26.58 -2.67
N TRP A 81 -1.92 -26.15 -1.51
CA TRP A 81 -1.25 -25.16 -0.69
C TRP A 81 0.11 -25.66 -0.22
N ASN A 82 0.22 -26.89 0.29
CA ASN A 82 1.50 -27.47 0.71
C ASN A 82 2.50 -27.59 -0.46
N LYS A 83 2.04 -27.93 -1.67
CA LYS A 83 2.89 -27.94 -2.89
C LYS A 83 3.44 -26.54 -3.18
N TYR A 84 2.57 -25.53 -3.22
CA TYR A 84 2.96 -24.14 -3.47
C TYR A 84 3.89 -23.61 -2.39
N TYR A 85 3.56 -23.86 -1.12
CA TYR A 85 4.36 -23.51 0.05
C TYR A 85 5.80 -24.05 -0.04
N ARG A 86 5.95 -25.36 -0.33
CA ARG A 86 7.28 -25.99 -0.49
C ARG A 86 8.06 -25.38 -1.66
N SER A 87 7.38 -25.13 -2.77
CA SER A 87 8.01 -24.53 -3.95
C SER A 87 8.53 -23.12 -3.66
N HIS A 88 7.69 -22.31 -3.02
CA HIS A 88 8.06 -20.95 -2.61
C HIS A 88 9.23 -20.97 -1.62
N ARG A 89 9.27 -21.90 -0.66
CA ARG A 89 10.45 -22.10 0.22
C ARG A 89 11.72 -22.41 -0.54
N SER A 90 11.66 -23.34 -1.48
CA SER A 90 12.82 -23.71 -2.29
C SER A 90 13.31 -22.53 -3.11
N TYR A 91 12.39 -21.73 -3.66
CA TYR A 91 12.73 -20.51 -4.39
C TYR A 91 13.43 -19.48 -3.50
N LEU A 92 12.90 -19.20 -2.29
CA LEU A 92 13.54 -18.26 -1.36
C LEU A 92 14.93 -18.72 -0.92
N ALA A 93 15.11 -20.02 -0.67
CA ALA A 93 16.42 -20.58 -0.33
C ALA A 93 17.42 -20.47 -1.49
N PHE A 94 16.97 -20.72 -2.72
CA PHE A 94 17.77 -20.49 -3.93
C PHE A 94 18.14 -19.00 -4.06
N ARG A 95 17.17 -18.09 -3.94
CA ARG A 95 17.39 -16.65 -4.01
C ARG A 95 18.45 -16.21 -3.00
N GLU A 96 18.27 -16.57 -1.72
CA GLU A 96 19.22 -16.21 -0.66
C GLU A 96 20.63 -16.73 -0.95
N LYS A 97 20.75 -17.98 -1.42
CA LYS A 97 22.04 -18.54 -1.81
C LYS A 97 22.68 -17.74 -2.95
N SER A 98 21.95 -17.51 -4.04
CA SER A 98 22.47 -16.83 -5.24
C SER A 98 22.92 -15.40 -4.94
N TYR A 99 22.12 -14.63 -4.19
CA TYR A 99 22.46 -13.26 -3.81
C TYR A 99 23.60 -13.19 -2.78
N PHE A 100 23.73 -14.19 -1.89
CA PHE A 100 24.87 -14.29 -1.01
C PHE A 100 26.17 -14.66 -1.75
N GLU A 101 26.11 -15.57 -2.74
CA GLU A 101 27.28 -15.97 -3.53
C GLU A 101 27.78 -14.83 -4.44
N ASP A 102 26.88 -14.05 -5.02
CA ASP A 102 27.25 -12.86 -5.83
C ASP A 102 27.85 -11.72 -5.00
N ASP A 103 27.31 -11.46 -3.81
CA ASP A 103 27.77 -10.37 -2.93
C ASP A 103 27.89 -10.78 -1.45
N PRO A 104 28.86 -11.64 -1.08
CA PRO A 104 28.97 -12.16 0.29
C PRO A 104 29.18 -11.07 1.35
N LYS A 105 29.77 -9.95 0.94
CA LYS A 105 30.08 -8.80 1.81
C LYS A 105 28.98 -7.75 1.86
N GLY A 106 27.93 -7.87 1.04
CA GLY A 106 26.82 -6.91 1.03
C GLY A 106 27.19 -5.54 0.45
N LYS A 107 28.20 -5.47 -0.42
CA LYS A 107 28.69 -4.22 -1.02
C LYS A 107 27.68 -3.61 -2.00
N LYS A 108 26.82 -4.42 -2.61
CA LYS A 108 25.78 -3.98 -3.55
C LYS A 108 24.50 -3.53 -2.83
N VAL A 109 24.34 -3.84 -1.54
CA VAL A 109 23.19 -3.42 -0.72
C VAL A 109 23.36 -1.96 -0.29
N THR A 110 23.09 -1.05 -1.21
CA THR A 110 23.31 0.40 -1.10
C THR A 110 22.03 1.18 -1.40
N MET A 111 22.06 2.51 -1.28
CA MET A 111 20.95 3.37 -1.71
C MET A 111 20.75 3.38 -3.23
N ASP A 112 21.81 3.08 -4.00
CA ASP A 112 21.77 3.08 -5.48
C ASP A 112 21.03 1.84 -6.03
N ALA A 113 20.78 0.84 -5.18
CA ALA A 113 20.02 -0.35 -5.54
C ALA A 113 18.50 -0.10 -5.65
N PHE A 114 18.01 1.09 -5.29
CA PHE A 114 16.61 1.46 -5.47
C PHE A 114 16.43 2.18 -6.80
N TRP A 115 15.54 1.67 -7.64
CA TRP A 115 15.29 2.25 -8.94
C TRP A 115 14.79 3.71 -8.81
N PRO A 116 15.51 4.70 -9.35
CA PRO A 116 15.15 6.11 -9.16
C PRO A 116 14.00 6.56 -10.08
N GLY A 117 13.68 5.78 -11.11
CA GLY A 117 12.87 6.20 -12.25
C GLY A 117 13.72 6.50 -13.49
N ASN A 118 13.08 6.87 -14.58
CA ASN A 118 13.73 7.25 -15.83
C ASN A 118 12.95 8.35 -16.56
N THR A 119 13.27 8.60 -17.84
CA THR A 119 12.59 9.62 -18.66
C THR A 119 11.12 9.32 -18.94
N ILE A 120 10.72 8.04 -19.00
CA ILE A 120 9.33 7.62 -19.26
C ILE A 120 8.51 7.67 -17.97
N ASN A 121 9.07 7.14 -16.89
CA ASN A 121 8.49 7.18 -15.56
C ASN A 121 9.48 7.81 -14.56
N PRO A 122 9.40 9.13 -14.34
CA PRO A 122 10.32 9.84 -13.45
C PRO A 122 10.05 9.56 -11.96
N THR A 123 9.01 8.79 -11.64
CA THR A 123 8.68 8.42 -10.26
C THR A 123 8.94 6.93 -10.02
N GLY A 124 10.13 6.58 -9.54
CA GLY A 124 10.50 5.20 -9.17
C GLY A 124 9.88 4.67 -7.86
N HIS A 125 8.80 5.27 -7.38
CA HIS A 125 8.22 4.97 -6.07
C HIS A 125 6.74 5.34 -6.00
N LEU A 126 5.99 4.58 -5.21
CA LEU A 126 4.55 4.70 -5.09
C LEU A 126 4.11 4.69 -3.63
N THR A 127 2.96 5.28 -3.38
CA THR A 127 2.21 5.13 -2.13
C THR A 127 0.92 4.39 -2.40
N ILE A 128 0.64 3.37 -1.59
CA ILE A 128 -0.62 2.65 -1.61
C ILE A 128 -1.45 3.07 -0.40
N PHE A 129 -2.72 3.38 -0.66
CA PHE A 129 -3.73 3.56 0.39
C PHE A 129 -4.80 2.48 0.26
N ARG A 130 -5.19 1.85 1.38
CA ARG A 130 -6.40 1.01 1.46
C ARG A 130 -7.49 1.80 2.18
N HIS A 131 -8.67 1.82 1.57
CA HIS A 131 -9.89 2.44 2.10
C HIS A 131 -10.91 1.33 2.34
N PHE A 132 -10.67 0.51 3.36
CA PHE A 132 -11.43 -0.70 3.71
C PHE A 132 -11.49 -1.76 2.61
N ASP A 133 -12.48 -1.69 1.73
CA ASP A 133 -12.75 -2.66 0.66
C ASP A 133 -12.44 -2.10 -0.75
N SER A 134 -11.72 -0.97 -0.80
CA SER A 134 -11.07 -0.43 -1.99
C SER A 134 -9.64 0.03 -1.70
N ALA A 135 -8.85 0.34 -2.72
CA ALA A 135 -7.51 0.90 -2.54
C ALA A 135 -7.13 1.85 -3.70
N SER A 136 -6.07 2.62 -3.51
CA SER A 136 -5.56 3.62 -4.46
C SER A 136 -4.03 3.57 -4.55
N VAL A 137 -3.50 3.74 -5.76
CA VAL A 137 -2.06 3.88 -6.03
C VAL A 137 -1.79 5.32 -6.43
N VAL A 138 -0.83 5.96 -5.75
CA VAL A 138 -0.39 7.31 -6.06
C VAL A 138 1.12 7.31 -6.31
N LYS A 139 1.57 8.11 -7.28
CA LYS A 139 3.00 8.35 -7.53
C LYS A 139 3.58 9.18 -6.38
N GLY A 140 4.78 8.82 -5.92
CA GLY A 140 5.50 9.59 -4.91
C GLY A 140 5.32 9.04 -3.50
N PHE A 141 6.05 9.64 -2.55
CA PHE A 141 5.91 9.39 -1.12
C PHE A 141 4.87 10.35 -0.53
N VAL A 142 3.61 9.91 -0.48
CA VAL A 142 2.45 10.72 -0.09
C VAL A 142 2.07 10.41 1.37
N GLY A 143 1.80 11.48 2.13
CA GLY A 143 1.48 11.38 3.56
C GLY A 143 2.71 11.27 4.47
N ARG A 144 2.48 10.78 5.69
CA ARG A 144 3.53 10.53 6.69
C ARG A 144 4.38 9.30 6.33
N THR A 145 5.51 9.09 7.01
CA THR A 145 6.25 7.84 6.87
C THR A 145 5.41 6.68 7.43
N PRO A 146 5.04 5.67 6.62
CA PRO A 146 4.21 4.56 7.06
C PRO A 146 4.99 3.56 7.92
N LYS A 147 4.28 2.56 8.47
CA LYS A 147 4.88 1.47 9.25
C LYS A 147 5.81 0.58 8.40
N LYS A 148 5.43 0.34 7.15
CA LYS A 148 6.08 -0.64 6.27
C LYS A 148 6.48 -0.06 4.91
N LEU A 149 7.49 -0.70 4.34
CA LEU A 149 8.01 -0.48 2.99
C LEU A 149 8.00 -1.83 2.26
N TRP A 150 7.54 -1.84 1.02
CA TRP A 150 7.73 -2.97 0.12
C TRP A 150 8.83 -2.64 -0.89
N VAL A 151 9.75 -3.57 -1.07
CA VAL A 151 10.70 -3.55 -2.20
C VAL A 151 10.28 -4.64 -3.16
N LEU A 152 10.04 -4.30 -4.42
CA LEU A 152 9.66 -5.24 -5.46
C LEU A 152 10.79 -5.39 -6.47
N ASP A 153 11.35 -6.59 -6.58
CA ASP A 153 12.22 -6.99 -7.68
C ASP A 153 11.40 -7.55 -8.85
N TYR A 154 12.04 -7.92 -9.96
CA TYR A 154 11.33 -8.41 -11.14
C TYR A 154 10.49 -9.67 -10.85
N PRO A 155 11.02 -10.73 -10.20
CA PRO A 155 10.26 -11.96 -9.96
C PRO A 155 9.04 -11.75 -9.04
N ILE A 156 9.15 -10.91 -8.00
CA ILE A 156 8.00 -10.60 -7.15
C ILE A 156 6.92 -9.90 -7.98
N LEU A 157 7.30 -8.86 -8.73
CA LEU A 157 6.36 -8.06 -9.52
C LEU A 157 5.65 -8.90 -10.59
N GLU A 158 6.39 -9.72 -11.33
CA GLU A 158 5.85 -10.62 -12.35
C GLU A 158 4.89 -11.64 -11.73
N ARG A 159 5.26 -12.27 -10.61
CA ARG A 159 4.39 -13.24 -9.94
C ARG A 159 3.11 -12.61 -9.41
N ILE A 160 3.16 -11.37 -8.89
CA ILE A 160 1.96 -10.63 -8.47
C ILE A 160 1.05 -10.41 -9.68
N TYR A 161 1.60 -9.95 -10.81
CA TYR A 161 0.85 -9.74 -12.05
C TYR A 161 0.16 -11.03 -12.53
N TYR A 162 0.87 -12.15 -12.58
CA TYR A 162 0.27 -13.42 -12.99
C TYR A 162 -0.79 -13.91 -12.01
N ASN A 163 -0.57 -13.76 -10.70
CA ASN A 163 -1.51 -14.21 -9.68
C ASN A 163 -2.82 -13.39 -9.69
N LEU A 164 -2.72 -12.07 -9.88
CA LEU A 164 -3.82 -11.12 -9.68
C LEU A 164 -4.50 -10.69 -10.98
N VAL A 165 -3.85 -10.88 -12.13
CA VAL A 165 -4.35 -10.41 -13.43
C VAL A 165 -4.40 -11.55 -14.43
N ALA A 166 -3.25 -12.05 -14.88
CA ALA A 166 -3.21 -12.93 -16.05
C ALA A 166 -3.85 -14.31 -15.80
N ASN A 167 -3.65 -14.88 -14.60
CA ASN A 167 -4.20 -16.19 -14.23
C ASN A 167 -5.37 -16.09 -13.25
N TYR A 168 -5.86 -14.88 -12.97
CA TYR A 168 -6.98 -14.71 -12.06
C TYR A 168 -8.28 -15.07 -12.77
N ASP A 169 -8.97 -16.10 -12.26
CA ASP A 169 -10.26 -16.53 -12.78
C ASP A 169 -11.39 -15.84 -12.00
N VAL A 170 -12.06 -14.91 -12.67
CA VAL A 170 -13.20 -14.15 -12.12
C VAL A 170 -14.38 -15.07 -11.80
N PHE A 171 -14.52 -16.18 -12.51
CA PHE A 171 -15.54 -17.20 -12.27
C PHE A 171 -15.02 -18.36 -11.40
N GLY A 172 -13.78 -18.24 -10.92
CA GLY A 172 -13.13 -19.22 -10.07
C GLY A 172 -13.86 -19.39 -8.75
N ASN A 173 -13.94 -20.63 -8.29
CA ASN A 173 -14.58 -20.97 -7.02
C ASN A 173 -13.81 -20.38 -5.81
N VAL A 174 -14.41 -20.52 -4.63
CA VAL A 174 -13.82 -20.07 -3.35
C VAL A 174 -12.41 -20.62 -3.12
N THR A 175 -12.10 -21.83 -3.61
CA THR A 175 -10.76 -22.42 -3.49
C THR A 175 -9.72 -21.67 -4.30
N HIS A 176 -10.07 -21.25 -5.52
CA HIS A 176 -9.20 -20.39 -6.33
C HIS A 176 -8.92 -19.07 -5.61
N GLN A 177 -9.96 -18.37 -5.16
CA GLN A 177 -9.82 -17.09 -4.46
C GLN A 177 -8.92 -17.20 -3.22
N LEU A 178 -9.09 -18.28 -2.45
CA LEU A 178 -8.27 -18.56 -1.27
C LEU A 178 -6.80 -18.83 -1.62
N LEU A 179 -6.52 -19.64 -2.65
CA LEU A 179 -5.15 -19.91 -3.10
C LEU A 179 -4.47 -18.65 -3.64
N THR A 180 -5.19 -17.83 -4.40
CA THR A 180 -4.72 -16.51 -4.87
C THR A 180 -4.35 -15.62 -3.69
N ARG A 181 -5.21 -15.57 -2.67
CA ARG A 181 -5.01 -14.74 -1.47
C ARG A 181 -3.85 -15.23 -0.60
N LEU A 182 -3.68 -16.54 -0.41
CA LEU A 182 -2.51 -17.13 0.28
C LEU A 182 -1.22 -16.87 -0.48
N SER A 183 -1.28 -16.86 -1.81
CA SER A 183 -0.13 -16.60 -2.65
C SER A 183 0.31 -15.16 -2.61
N MET A 184 -0.67 -14.24 -2.53
CA MET A 184 -0.41 -12.83 -2.30
C MET A 184 0.21 -12.56 -0.93
N ASP A 185 -0.19 -13.30 0.12
CA ASP A 185 0.48 -13.19 1.43
C ASP A 185 1.98 -13.47 1.32
N TYR A 186 2.37 -14.57 0.66
CA TYR A 186 3.79 -14.89 0.50
C TYR A 186 4.55 -13.85 -0.31
N MET A 187 3.97 -13.32 -1.39
CA MET A 187 4.63 -12.28 -2.19
C MET A 187 4.74 -10.95 -1.44
N ARG A 188 3.74 -10.58 -0.64
CA ARG A 188 3.86 -9.44 0.28
C ARG A 188 4.99 -9.66 1.28
N MET A 189 5.01 -10.82 1.94
CA MET A 189 6.02 -11.14 2.93
C MET A 189 7.43 -11.13 2.32
N GLU A 190 7.55 -11.62 1.10
CA GLU A 190 8.78 -11.58 0.31
C GLU A 190 9.22 -10.13 0.01
N ALA A 191 8.30 -9.25 -0.38
CA ALA A 191 8.59 -7.83 -0.63
C ALA A 191 8.98 -7.06 0.65
N GLU A 192 8.32 -7.39 1.76
CA GLU A 192 8.64 -6.86 3.08
C GLU A 192 10.02 -7.37 3.55
N ASP A 193 10.30 -8.67 3.40
CA ASP A 193 11.58 -9.27 3.78
C ASP A 193 12.72 -8.74 2.88
N LEU A 194 12.48 -8.47 1.59
CA LEU A 194 13.44 -7.81 0.71
C LEU A 194 13.78 -6.39 1.21
N ALA A 195 12.81 -5.65 1.73
CA ALA A 195 13.06 -4.35 2.36
C ALA A 195 13.98 -4.47 3.59
N LEU A 196 13.86 -5.53 4.39
CA LEU A 196 14.71 -5.77 5.55
C LEU A 196 16.18 -5.99 5.15
N THR A 197 16.47 -6.48 3.94
CA THR A 197 17.85 -6.70 3.49
C THR A 197 18.69 -5.43 3.49
N PHE A 198 18.06 -4.28 3.24
CA PHE A 198 18.68 -2.96 3.25
C PHE A 198 18.97 -2.43 4.66
N MET A 199 18.39 -3.04 5.70
CA MET A 199 18.57 -2.65 7.10
C MET A 199 19.77 -3.37 7.74
N PRO A 200 20.26 -2.88 8.91
CA PRO A 200 21.33 -3.56 9.66
C PRO A 200 20.93 -4.99 10.02
N LYS A 201 21.83 -5.95 9.75
CA LYS A 201 21.60 -7.39 9.92
C LYS A 201 21.06 -7.76 11.32
N ASP A 202 21.63 -7.14 12.36
CA ASP A 202 21.28 -7.34 13.76
C ASP A 202 19.90 -6.82 14.15
N ARG A 203 19.29 -5.95 13.32
CA ARG A 203 17.98 -5.33 13.59
C ARG A 203 16.83 -5.92 12.79
N ARG A 204 17.11 -6.68 11.72
CA ARG A 204 16.08 -7.19 10.79
C ARG A 204 14.98 -8.01 11.49
N GLN A 205 15.37 -8.90 12.41
CA GLN A 205 14.42 -9.72 13.16
C GLN A 205 13.50 -8.85 14.02
N THR A 206 14.06 -7.93 14.80
CA THR A 206 13.28 -7.01 15.65
C THR A 206 12.30 -6.17 14.83
N VAL A 207 12.74 -5.65 13.67
CA VAL A 207 11.84 -4.93 12.76
C VAL A 207 10.73 -5.84 12.26
N ARG A 208 11.05 -7.04 11.78
CA ARG A 208 10.04 -8.00 11.30
C ARG A 208 9.04 -8.35 12.41
N ASP A 209 9.50 -8.60 13.62
CA ASP A 209 8.62 -8.92 14.74
C ASP A 209 7.67 -7.75 15.07
N SER A 210 8.14 -6.50 14.93
CA SER A 210 7.28 -5.32 15.08
C SER A 210 6.22 -5.17 13.97
N TRP A 211 6.52 -5.64 12.75
CA TRP A 211 5.59 -5.67 11.63
C TRP A 211 4.51 -6.74 11.78
N TYR A 212 4.81 -7.80 12.53
CA TYR A 212 3.98 -8.97 12.80
C TYR A 212 3.73 -9.17 14.29
N ALA A 213 3.32 -8.09 14.98
CA ALA A 213 3.08 -8.14 16.41
C ALA A 213 1.86 -9.03 16.75
N GLY A 214 1.92 -9.69 17.90
CA GLY A 214 0.87 -10.60 18.40
C GLY A 214 1.08 -12.06 18.01
N THR A 215 0.43 -12.98 18.75
CA THR A 215 0.54 -14.44 18.56
C THR A 215 0.13 -14.89 17.16
N GLU A 216 -0.92 -14.28 16.62
CA GLU A 216 -1.37 -14.47 15.25
C GLU A 216 -0.29 -14.10 14.23
N GLY A 217 0.27 -12.88 14.32
CA GLY A 217 1.32 -12.42 13.40
C GLY A 217 2.54 -13.33 13.44
N GLN A 218 2.93 -13.78 14.64
CA GLN A 218 4.03 -14.72 14.85
C GLN A 218 3.73 -16.11 14.28
N LEU A 219 2.48 -16.60 14.42
CA LEU A 219 2.04 -17.84 13.77
C LEU A 219 2.11 -17.71 12.23
N ALA A 220 1.70 -16.57 11.67
CA ALA A 220 1.81 -16.35 10.24
C ALA A 220 3.26 -16.28 9.77
N LEU A 221 4.17 -15.66 10.54
CA LEU A 221 5.60 -15.72 10.26
C LEU A 221 6.12 -17.16 10.28
N TYR A 222 5.70 -17.95 11.27
CA TYR A 222 6.06 -19.36 11.39
C TYR A 222 5.54 -20.20 10.22
N LEU A 223 4.29 -20.00 9.82
CA LEU A 223 3.62 -20.72 8.75
C LEU A 223 4.03 -20.26 7.35
N ALA A 224 4.45 -19.00 7.21
CA ALA A 224 5.18 -18.54 6.06
C ALA A 224 6.62 -19.08 6.18
N HIS A 225 7.61 -18.31 6.62
CA HIS A 225 9.01 -18.73 6.47
C HIS A 225 9.96 -18.13 7.52
N ALA A 226 11.12 -18.77 7.68
CA ALA A 226 12.27 -18.16 8.34
C ALA A 226 12.74 -16.92 7.54
N LEU A 227 13.24 -15.89 8.22
CA LEU A 227 13.77 -14.68 7.57
C LEU A 227 14.78 -15.04 6.47
N PRO A 228 14.56 -14.61 5.21
CA PRO A 228 15.55 -14.68 4.15
C PRO A 228 16.72 -13.71 4.39
N GLU A 229 17.85 -13.93 3.71
CA GLU A 229 19.03 -13.04 3.67
C GLU A 229 19.61 -12.71 5.05
N ARG A 230 19.68 -13.70 5.94
CA ARG A 230 20.18 -13.48 7.32
C ARG A 230 21.64 -13.11 7.38
N GLN A 231 22.43 -13.45 6.36
CA GLN A 231 23.87 -13.41 6.46
C GLN A 231 24.51 -12.16 5.85
N ARG A 232 24.00 -11.70 4.70
CA ARG A 232 24.55 -10.58 3.92
C ARG A 232 24.35 -9.25 4.66
N ARG A 233 25.41 -8.46 4.79
CA ARG A 233 25.34 -7.14 5.45
C ARG A 233 24.69 -6.10 4.52
N SER A 234 24.19 -5.01 5.10
CA SER A 234 23.85 -3.81 4.33
C SER A 234 25.05 -2.87 4.33
N ALA A 235 25.38 -2.27 3.19
CA ALA A 235 26.39 -1.21 3.10
C ALA A 235 25.82 0.17 3.47
N ILE A 236 24.49 0.28 3.66
CA ILE A 236 23.84 1.50 4.14
C ILE A 236 24.19 1.72 5.61
N ARG A 237 24.77 2.88 5.93
CA ARG A 237 25.08 3.28 7.31
C ARG A 237 23.87 3.96 7.94
N TYR A 238 23.42 3.48 9.09
CA TYR A 238 22.30 4.04 9.85
C TYR A 238 22.78 4.81 11.08
N VAL A 239 22.06 5.86 11.45
CA VAL A 239 22.32 6.63 12.68
C VAL A 239 21.17 6.55 13.69
N SER A 240 19.94 6.30 13.21
CA SER A 240 18.73 6.18 14.02
C SER A 240 18.62 4.80 14.67
N GLY A 241 17.87 4.72 15.78
CA GLY A 241 17.36 3.46 16.32
C GLY A 241 16.30 2.81 15.43
N ASP A 242 15.54 3.62 14.70
CA ASP A 242 14.45 3.22 13.80
C ASP A 242 14.96 3.16 12.35
N ALA A 243 15.54 2.00 11.99
CA ALA A 243 16.10 1.77 10.66
C ALA A 243 15.05 1.82 9.53
N PRO A 244 13.84 1.25 9.67
CA PRO A 244 12.79 1.37 8.66
C PRO A 244 12.45 2.83 8.34
N ARG A 245 12.23 3.63 9.38
CA ARG A 245 11.89 5.04 9.20
C ARG A 245 13.02 5.82 8.56
N GLU A 246 14.25 5.62 9.01
CA GLU A 246 15.43 6.30 8.45
C GLU A 246 15.62 5.96 6.97
N LEU A 247 15.43 4.69 6.57
CA LEU A 247 15.50 4.29 5.17
C LEU A 247 14.46 5.01 4.32
N MET A 248 13.19 4.99 4.73
CA MET A 248 12.10 5.67 4.01
C MET A 248 12.30 7.19 3.96
N GLU A 249 12.81 7.82 5.02
CA GLU A 249 13.13 9.24 5.02
C GLU A 249 14.29 9.58 4.08
N ARG A 250 15.30 8.71 3.97
CA ARG A 250 16.39 8.86 2.99
C ARG A 250 15.91 8.71 1.57
N LEU A 251 15.12 7.68 1.28
CA LEU A 251 14.47 7.46 -0.03
C LEU A 251 13.62 8.67 -0.44
N ARG A 252 12.89 9.24 0.52
CA ARG A 252 12.09 10.44 0.27
C ARG A 252 12.94 11.67 -0.01
N LYS A 253 14.08 11.84 0.66
CA LYS A 253 15.02 12.94 0.42
C LYS A 253 15.77 12.82 -0.91
N SER A 254 16.04 11.59 -1.37
CA SER A 254 16.67 11.36 -2.67
C SER A 254 15.69 11.49 -3.84
N SER A 255 14.39 11.55 -3.57
CA SER A 255 13.37 11.81 -4.58
C SER A 255 13.36 13.30 -4.95
N ASN A 256 13.47 13.60 -6.25
CA ASN A 256 13.36 14.96 -6.79
C ASN A 256 11.91 15.46 -6.88
N GLN A 257 10.94 14.75 -6.30
CA GLN A 257 9.52 15.12 -6.39
C GLN A 257 9.04 15.75 -5.07
N PRO A 258 8.19 16.79 -5.13
CA PRO A 258 7.57 17.32 -3.94
C PRO A 258 6.81 16.18 -3.25
N ALA A 259 7.14 15.95 -1.97
CA ALA A 259 6.37 15.03 -1.15
C ALA A 259 4.92 15.48 -1.23
N GLY A 260 3.96 14.55 -1.41
CA GLY A 260 2.53 14.86 -1.41
C GLY A 260 2.02 15.25 -0.02
N GLN A 261 2.73 16.20 0.62
CA GLN A 261 2.48 16.79 1.90
C GLN A 261 1.93 18.19 1.65
N LEU A 262 0.83 18.51 2.30
CA LEU A 262 0.29 19.85 2.30
C LEU A 262 1.29 20.83 2.92
N ASP A 263 1.29 22.06 2.41
CA ASP A 263 1.98 23.17 3.06
C ASP A 263 1.47 23.30 4.51
N ASN A 264 2.40 23.47 5.45
CA ASN A 264 2.09 23.64 6.86
C ASN A 264 1.30 24.92 7.15
N THR A 265 1.26 25.87 6.21
CA THR A 265 0.42 27.08 6.28
C THR A 265 -1.08 26.75 6.14
N VAL A 266 -1.43 25.65 5.48
CA VAL A 266 -2.83 25.24 5.32
C VAL A 266 -3.32 24.58 6.62
N PRO A 267 -4.43 25.06 7.23
CA PRO A 267 -4.94 24.50 8.50
C PRO A 267 -5.12 22.97 8.48
N LEU A 268 -5.52 22.41 7.33
CA LEU A 268 -5.69 20.96 7.13
C LEU A 268 -4.42 20.13 7.35
N ALA A 269 -3.23 20.72 7.22
CA ALA A 269 -1.97 20.03 7.51
C ALA A 269 -1.90 19.54 8.97
N ARG A 270 -2.64 20.18 9.90
CA ARG A 270 -2.76 19.73 11.29
C ARG A 270 -3.37 18.33 11.41
N LEU A 271 -4.38 18.03 10.60
CA LEU A 271 -5.03 16.72 10.59
C LEU A 271 -4.02 15.62 10.22
N SER A 272 -3.11 15.90 9.29
CA SER A 272 -2.05 14.96 8.90
C SER A 272 -0.96 14.73 9.96
N ARG A 273 -0.98 15.46 11.08
CA ARG A 273 -0.06 15.29 12.21
C ARG A 273 -0.68 14.49 13.37
N SER A 274 -2.00 14.32 13.39
CA SER A 274 -2.67 13.60 14.48
C SER A 274 -2.39 12.09 14.43
N LYS A 275 -2.35 11.46 15.60
CA LYS A 275 -2.34 10.00 15.78
C LYS A 275 -3.36 9.66 16.87
N GLY A 276 -4.30 8.77 16.58
CA GLY A 276 -5.44 8.48 17.45
C GLY A 276 -6.45 9.62 17.49
N GLY A 277 -7.22 9.69 18.58
CA GLY A 277 -8.23 10.73 18.79
C GLY A 277 -9.34 10.69 17.73
N PHE A 278 -9.59 11.83 17.08
CA PHE A 278 -10.67 11.97 16.11
C PHE A 278 -10.57 11.03 14.89
N ALA A 279 -9.34 10.61 14.52
CA ALA A 279 -9.10 9.83 13.32
C ALA A 279 -9.92 8.52 13.29
N LYS A 280 -10.22 7.94 14.46
CA LYS A 280 -11.00 6.70 14.53
C LYS A 280 -12.50 6.85 14.19
N TRP A 281 -13.00 8.08 14.21
CA TRP A 281 -14.39 8.42 13.88
C TRP A 281 -14.55 8.84 12.41
N MET A 282 -13.44 9.15 11.74
CA MET A 282 -13.46 9.54 10.33
C MET A 282 -13.91 8.37 9.42
N PRO A 283 -14.63 8.67 8.33
CA PRO A 283 -14.78 7.77 7.20
C PRO A 283 -13.41 7.35 6.64
N ASP A 284 -13.35 6.23 5.93
CA ASP A 284 -12.09 5.72 5.36
C ASP A 284 -11.55 6.65 4.27
N LEU A 285 -12.46 7.12 3.42
CA LEU A 285 -12.19 8.10 2.37
C LEU A 285 -13.28 9.18 2.36
N ALA A 286 -12.91 10.44 2.58
CA ALA A 286 -13.84 11.56 2.43
C ALA A 286 -13.30 12.61 1.46
N LEU A 287 -14.20 13.25 0.70
CA LEU A 287 -13.86 14.41 -0.11
C LEU A 287 -14.31 15.67 0.60
N LEU A 288 -13.43 16.66 0.64
CA LEU A 288 -13.67 17.97 1.22
C LEU A 288 -13.62 19.02 0.10
N LYS A 289 -14.73 19.75 -0.06
CA LYS A 289 -14.77 20.98 -0.85
C LYS A 289 -14.52 22.17 0.07
N VAL A 290 -13.46 22.95 -0.20
CA VAL A 290 -13.20 24.22 0.48
C VAL A 290 -13.60 25.36 -0.46
N GLU A 291 -14.60 26.15 -0.05
CA GLU A 291 -15.15 27.25 -0.84
C GLU A 291 -14.36 28.53 -0.57
N GLY A 292 -13.41 28.83 -1.46
CA GLY A 292 -12.66 30.09 -1.47
C GLY A 292 -13.40 31.23 -2.20
N VAL A 293 -12.83 32.43 -2.14
CA VAL A 293 -13.42 33.66 -2.73
C VAL A 293 -13.44 33.60 -4.27
N GLU A 294 -12.37 33.09 -4.88
CA GLU A 294 -12.22 33.03 -6.35
C GLU A 294 -12.36 31.62 -6.92
N LYS A 295 -11.97 30.60 -6.15
CA LYS A 295 -12.02 29.19 -6.56
C LYS A 295 -12.33 28.29 -5.37
N ALA A 296 -12.99 27.17 -5.66
CA ALA A 296 -13.12 26.09 -4.71
C ALA A 296 -11.99 25.06 -4.89
N GLU A 297 -11.46 24.59 -3.77
CA GLU A 297 -10.40 23.59 -3.72
C GLU A 297 -10.95 22.24 -3.25
N VAL A 298 -10.31 21.17 -3.66
CA VAL A 298 -10.65 19.80 -3.28
C VAL A 298 -9.53 19.22 -2.45
N TYR A 299 -9.88 18.57 -1.36
CA TYR A 299 -8.97 17.76 -0.57
C TYR A 299 -9.56 16.38 -0.37
N THR A 300 -8.72 15.35 -0.46
CA THR A 300 -9.07 14.00 -0.04
C THR A 300 -8.56 13.76 1.39
N LEU A 301 -9.47 13.36 2.27
CA LEU A 301 -9.19 12.96 3.65
C LEU A 301 -9.17 11.43 3.70
N ILE A 302 -8.00 10.85 3.98
CA ILE A 302 -7.80 9.40 4.04
C ILE A 302 -7.51 9.02 5.48
N ARG A 303 -8.31 8.13 6.04
CA ARG A 303 -8.02 7.50 7.33
C ARG A 303 -7.16 6.26 7.10
N ASN A 304 -5.98 6.23 7.70
CA ASN A 304 -5.13 5.04 7.69
C ASN A 304 -5.34 4.28 9.00
N LYS A 305 -6.04 3.14 8.94
CA LYS A 305 -6.28 2.26 10.10
C LYS A 305 -5.01 1.52 10.50
N ALA A 306 -4.66 1.61 11.78
CA ALA A 306 -3.50 0.90 12.32
C ALA A 306 -3.83 -0.55 12.73
N HIS A 307 -2.91 -1.46 12.46
CA HIS A 307 -3.04 -2.87 12.82
C HIS A 307 -1.80 -3.38 13.53
N THR A 308 -1.98 -4.38 14.40
CA THR A 308 -0.85 -5.17 14.92
C THR A 308 -0.15 -5.89 13.76
N ASN A 309 -0.92 -6.50 12.87
CA ASN A 309 -0.50 -7.14 11.62
C ASN A 309 -1.69 -7.31 10.65
N VAL A 310 -1.40 -7.67 9.39
CA VAL A 310 -2.39 -7.97 8.32
C VAL A 310 -2.30 -9.42 7.85
N SER A 311 -1.95 -10.33 8.75
CA SER A 311 -1.52 -11.68 8.40
C SER A 311 -2.64 -12.70 8.16
N PHE A 312 -3.89 -12.38 8.50
CA PHE A 312 -5.01 -13.29 8.31
C PHE A 312 -6.12 -12.62 7.52
N MET A 313 -6.83 -13.47 6.79
CA MET A 313 -7.92 -13.12 5.90
C MET A 313 -9.16 -12.60 6.63
N PHE A 314 -9.42 -13.12 7.83
CA PHE A 314 -10.61 -12.84 8.63
C PHE A 314 -10.25 -12.23 10.00
N GLY A 315 -11.24 -11.65 10.66
CA GLY A 315 -11.08 -11.13 12.03
C GLY A 315 -10.16 -9.91 12.13
N GLU A 316 -10.19 -9.01 11.14
CA GLU A 316 -9.38 -7.78 11.14
C GLU A 316 -9.57 -6.95 12.42
N ASP A 317 -10.81 -6.87 12.93
CA ASP A 317 -11.15 -6.10 14.14
C ASP A 317 -10.36 -6.55 15.38
N LEU A 318 -10.00 -7.83 15.47
CA LEU A 318 -9.19 -8.37 16.58
C LEU A 318 -7.75 -7.82 16.57
N ARG A 319 -7.31 -7.25 15.44
CA ARG A 319 -5.97 -6.72 15.23
C ARG A 319 -5.95 -5.20 15.11
N ARG A 320 -7.11 -4.53 15.21
CA ARG A 320 -7.23 -3.08 15.10
C ARG A 320 -6.60 -2.36 16.29
N LEU A 321 -5.94 -1.25 15.99
CA LEU A 321 -5.38 -0.32 16.97
C LEU A 321 -5.96 1.09 16.72
N PRO A 322 -7.23 1.36 17.08
CA PRO A 322 -7.89 2.62 16.72
C PRO A 322 -7.18 3.87 17.25
N ASP A 323 -6.57 3.80 18.44
CA ASP A 323 -5.82 4.91 19.02
C ASP A 323 -4.46 5.15 18.32
N GLN A 324 -4.11 4.32 17.35
CA GLN A 324 -2.96 4.50 16.48
C GLN A 324 -3.34 4.89 15.05
N ASP A 325 -4.64 5.06 14.76
CA ASP A 325 -5.10 5.54 13.46
C ASP A 325 -4.51 6.90 13.13
N THR A 326 -4.39 7.17 11.85
CA THR A 326 -3.77 8.40 11.37
C THR A 326 -4.60 8.96 10.22
N MET A 327 -4.49 10.27 9.98
CA MET A 327 -5.05 10.88 8.78
C MET A 327 -3.94 11.25 7.80
N THR A 328 -4.23 11.07 6.51
CA THR A 328 -3.51 11.66 5.39
C THR A 328 -4.45 12.62 4.68
N VAL A 329 -4.02 13.85 4.46
CA VAL A 329 -4.77 14.85 3.70
C VAL A 329 -3.97 15.21 2.46
N VAL A 330 -4.61 15.14 1.30
CA VAL A 330 -3.99 15.44 0.01
C VAL A 330 -4.86 16.40 -0.77
N GLU A 331 -4.26 17.37 -1.45
CA GLU A 331 -4.95 18.23 -2.40
C GLU A 331 -5.34 17.42 -3.66
N GLY A 332 -6.58 17.58 -4.12
CA GLY A 332 -7.14 16.84 -5.25
C GLY A 332 -7.79 15.52 -4.84
N PHE A 333 -7.96 14.64 -5.83
CA PHE A 333 -8.71 13.39 -5.70
C PHE A 333 -7.78 12.19 -5.53
N ILE A 334 -8.03 11.38 -4.50
CA ILE A 334 -7.49 10.03 -4.36
C ILE A 334 -8.66 9.08 -4.12
N GLY A 335 -8.68 7.98 -4.89
CA GLY A 335 -9.72 6.97 -4.79
C GLY A 335 -11.01 7.35 -5.53
N ASN A 336 -11.84 6.33 -5.78
CA ASN A 336 -13.05 6.46 -6.59
C ASN A 336 -14.33 6.19 -5.79
N TYR A 337 -14.21 5.85 -4.50
CA TYR A 337 -15.31 5.39 -3.66
C TYR A 337 -15.40 6.22 -2.38
N PRO A 338 -15.73 7.52 -2.47
CA PRO A 338 -15.83 8.35 -1.29
C PRO A 338 -16.93 7.84 -0.37
N ASN A 339 -16.60 7.66 0.90
CA ASN A 339 -17.56 7.29 1.93
C ASN A 339 -18.38 8.49 2.40
N PHE A 340 -17.83 9.71 2.31
CA PHE A 340 -18.52 10.90 2.77
C PHE A 340 -18.01 12.19 2.12
N PHE A 341 -18.86 13.21 2.09
CA PHE A 341 -18.53 14.55 1.63
C PHE A 341 -18.61 15.57 2.77
N PHE A 342 -17.61 16.43 2.81
CA PHE A 342 -17.60 17.65 3.59
C PHE A 342 -17.59 18.88 2.68
N ARG A 343 -18.25 19.95 3.12
CA ARG A 343 -18.22 21.27 2.49
C ARG A 343 -17.94 22.31 3.56
N VAL A 344 -16.93 23.14 3.33
CA VAL A 344 -16.45 24.13 4.32
C VAL A 344 -16.10 25.43 3.60
N SER A 345 -16.48 26.58 4.16
CA SER A 345 -16.00 27.88 3.66
C SER A 345 -14.51 28.06 3.98
N ALA A 346 -13.75 28.77 3.15
CA ALA A 346 -12.34 29.02 3.46
C ALA A 346 -12.14 29.76 4.80
N GLY A 347 -13.09 30.61 5.21
CA GLY A 347 -13.06 31.31 6.49
C GLY A 347 -13.27 30.41 7.71
N ASP A 348 -14.04 29.32 7.54
CA ASP A 348 -14.32 28.36 8.62
C ASP A 348 -13.32 27.21 8.70
N LEU A 349 -12.35 27.13 7.78
CA LEU A 349 -11.44 25.99 7.67
C LEU A 349 -10.67 25.72 8.97
N THR A 350 -10.21 26.78 9.64
CA THR A 350 -9.51 26.65 10.93
C THR A 350 -10.44 26.12 12.03
N ARG A 351 -11.71 26.56 12.02
CA ARG A 351 -12.72 26.11 12.97
C ARG A 351 -13.08 24.64 12.73
N PHE A 352 -13.33 24.26 11.49
CA PHE A 352 -13.57 22.87 11.08
C PHE A 352 -12.47 21.92 11.59
N VAL A 353 -11.21 22.28 11.36
CA VAL A 353 -10.06 21.49 11.85
C VAL A 353 -10.05 21.39 13.37
N GLY A 354 -10.31 22.49 14.09
CA GLY A 354 -10.35 22.50 15.55
C GLY A 354 -11.52 21.66 16.12
N GLU A 355 -12.69 21.74 15.51
CA GLU A 355 -13.87 20.96 15.92
C GLU A 355 -13.67 19.47 15.64
N LEU A 356 -13.04 19.10 14.51
CA LEU A 356 -12.62 17.72 14.25
C LEU A 356 -11.62 17.22 15.29
N GLU A 357 -10.55 17.96 15.57
CA GLU A 357 -9.53 17.55 16.55
C GLU A 357 -10.08 17.37 17.97
N ALA A 358 -11.16 18.09 18.30
CA ALA A 358 -11.85 17.98 19.60
C ALA A 358 -12.80 16.77 19.70
N VAL A 359 -13.01 16.01 18.62
CA VAL A 359 -13.88 14.83 18.64
C VAL A 359 -13.26 13.70 19.48
N VAL A 360 -13.98 13.32 20.53
CA VAL A 360 -13.62 12.21 21.42
C VAL A 360 -14.58 11.02 21.33
N ASP A 361 -15.82 11.25 20.87
CA ASP A 361 -16.89 10.26 20.77
C ASP A 361 -17.74 10.43 19.50
N GLN A 362 -18.64 9.47 19.24
CA GLN A 362 -19.54 9.48 18.09
C GLN A 362 -20.45 10.72 18.07
N SER A 363 -20.91 11.20 19.23
CA SER A 363 -21.78 12.37 19.32
C SER A 363 -21.05 13.66 18.93
N GLY A 364 -19.77 13.78 19.29
CA GLY A 364 -18.90 14.86 18.85
C GLY A 364 -18.68 14.84 17.34
N PHE A 365 -18.46 13.67 16.76
CA PHE A 365 -18.36 13.53 15.31
C PHE A 365 -19.68 13.90 14.61
N GLY A 366 -20.82 13.46 15.16
CA GLY A 366 -22.14 13.80 14.67
C GLY A 366 -22.38 15.31 14.56
N ARG A 367 -21.91 16.10 15.55
CA ARG A 367 -21.98 17.58 15.50
C ARG A 367 -21.14 18.17 14.36
N VAL A 368 -19.95 17.65 14.10
CA VAL A 368 -19.15 18.07 12.94
C VAL A 368 -19.89 17.75 11.64
N VAL A 369 -20.49 16.56 11.56
CA VAL A 369 -21.27 16.14 10.38
C VAL A 369 -22.51 17.00 10.17
N GLU A 370 -23.19 17.43 11.23
CA GLU A 370 -24.34 18.34 11.13
C GLU A 370 -23.98 19.71 10.56
N ILE A 371 -22.78 20.22 10.86
CA ILE A 371 -22.35 21.56 10.44
C ILE A 371 -21.71 21.52 9.04
N TYR A 372 -20.84 20.55 8.76
CA TYR A 372 -20.02 20.55 7.54
C TYR A 372 -20.27 19.35 6.62
N GLY A 373 -20.98 18.33 7.09
CA GLY A 373 -21.21 17.09 6.36
C GLY A 373 -22.40 17.19 5.40
N VAL A 374 -22.29 16.58 4.23
CA VAL A 374 -23.37 16.55 3.23
C VAL A 374 -23.96 15.15 3.16
N ARG A 375 -25.04 14.89 3.90
CA ARG A 375 -25.72 13.59 3.91
C ARG A 375 -26.41 13.32 2.58
N ARG A 376 -26.64 12.05 2.24
CA ARG A 376 -27.40 11.64 1.04
C ARG A 376 -28.83 12.23 1.00
N SER A 377 -29.41 12.51 2.17
CA SER A 377 -30.72 13.15 2.32
C SER A 377 -30.70 14.68 2.17
N SER A 378 -29.52 15.31 2.07
CA SER A 378 -29.42 16.75 1.84
C SER A 378 -29.89 17.11 0.44
N SER A 379 -30.61 18.23 0.30
CA SER A 379 -30.98 18.79 -1.00
C SER A 379 -29.77 19.20 -1.85
N GLU A 380 -28.63 19.48 -1.21
CA GLU A 380 -27.38 19.87 -1.87
C GLU A 380 -26.55 18.67 -2.35
N PHE A 381 -26.92 17.44 -1.96
CA PHE A 381 -26.10 16.25 -2.17
C PHE A 381 -25.73 16.02 -3.64
N TRP A 382 -26.72 16.04 -4.53
CA TRP A 382 -26.49 15.80 -5.96
C TRP A 382 -25.69 16.92 -6.61
N GLY A 383 -26.00 18.18 -6.28
CA GLY A 383 -25.22 19.32 -6.81
C GLY A 383 -23.75 19.29 -6.37
N LEU A 384 -23.46 18.87 -5.14
CA LEU A 384 -22.08 18.70 -4.69
C LEU A 384 -21.39 17.49 -5.35
N SER A 385 -22.11 16.38 -5.51
CA SER A 385 -21.61 15.20 -6.24
C SER A 385 -21.25 15.54 -7.67
N ASP A 386 -22.14 16.23 -8.40
CA ASP A 386 -21.92 16.65 -9.79
C ASP A 386 -20.71 17.58 -9.87
N TRP A 387 -20.61 18.55 -8.96
CA TRP A 387 -19.45 19.44 -8.88
C TRP A 387 -18.12 18.67 -8.68
N PHE A 388 -18.09 17.65 -7.81
CA PHE A 388 -16.89 16.83 -7.64
C PHE A 388 -16.55 16.04 -8.91
N ASN A 389 -17.55 15.48 -9.60
CA ASN A 389 -17.33 14.75 -10.85
C ASN A 389 -16.82 15.68 -11.96
N ASP A 390 -17.40 16.87 -12.11
CA ASP A 390 -16.95 17.88 -13.07
C ASP A 390 -15.51 18.31 -12.78
N ARG A 391 -15.19 18.55 -11.49
CA ARG A 391 -13.84 18.91 -11.08
C ARG A 391 -12.84 17.78 -11.30
N LEU A 392 -13.22 16.52 -11.07
CA LEU A 392 -12.40 15.35 -11.35
C LEU A 392 -12.13 15.21 -12.85
N ALA A 393 -13.16 15.35 -13.69
CA ALA A 393 -13.03 15.31 -15.15
C ALA A 393 -12.12 16.44 -15.67
N ALA A 394 -12.23 17.64 -15.11
CA ALA A 394 -11.39 18.78 -15.48
C ALA A 394 -9.93 18.63 -15.05
N THR A 395 -9.67 18.02 -13.89
CA THR A 395 -8.31 17.90 -13.33
C THR A 395 -7.58 16.64 -13.76
N ASN A 396 -8.31 15.59 -14.14
CA ASN A 396 -7.74 14.32 -14.58
C ASN A 396 -8.50 13.73 -15.80
N PRO A 397 -8.46 14.39 -16.97
CA PRO A 397 -9.31 14.05 -18.10
C PRO A 397 -9.05 12.67 -18.71
N ILE A 398 -7.88 12.08 -18.47
CA ILE A 398 -7.50 10.76 -19.02
C ILE A 398 -8.06 9.61 -18.17
N GLU A 399 -8.06 9.76 -16.84
CA GLU A 399 -8.43 8.67 -15.92
C GLU A 399 -9.73 8.92 -15.16
N ALA A 400 -10.33 10.10 -15.33
CA ALA A 400 -11.60 10.43 -14.71
C ALA A 400 -12.67 9.41 -15.13
N GLY A 401 -13.25 8.77 -14.12
CA GLY A 401 -14.54 8.12 -14.20
C GLY A 401 -15.53 8.86 -13.31
N VAL A 402 -16.69 8.24 -13.07
CA VAL A 402 -17.66 8.74 -12.11
C VAL A 402 -17.29 8.25 -10.70
N LEU A 403 -17.40 9.12 -9.71
CA LEU A 403 -17.28 8.74 -8.29
C LEU A 403 -18.41 7.76 -7.92
N ASP A 404 -18.05 6.59 -7.44
CA ASP A 404 -19.00 5.54 -7.08
C ASP A 404 -19.45 5.72 -5.62
N LEU A 405 -20.72 6.08 -5.47
CA LEU A 405 -21.37 6.40 -4.20
C LEU A 405 -22.02 5.18 -3.51
N SER A 406 -21.76 3.96 -4.00
CA SER A 406 -22.26 2.71 -3.39
C SER A 406 -21.78 2.51 -1.95
N ARG A 407 -20.63 3.11 -1.60
CA ARG A 407 -20.01 3.07 -0.26
C ARG A 407 -20.25 4.32 0.56
N TYR A 408 -21.14 5.20 0.09
CA TYR A 408 -21.41 6.46 0.78
C TYR A 408 -22.25 6.21 2.04
N GLY A 409 -21.66 6.54 3.18
CA GLY A 409 -22.18 6.22 4.51
C GLY A 409 -23.23 7.22 5.01
N ASN A 410 -23.94 6.79 6.04
CA ASN A 410 -24.83 7.64 6.83
C ASN A 410 -24.13 7.83 8.19
N TYR A 411 -23.50 8.99 8.39
CA TYR A 411 -22.62 9.25 9.54
C TYR A 411 -23.27 10.00 10.67
#